data_AF-A0A453EN34-F1
#
_entry.id   AF-A0A453EN34-F1
#
_cell.length_a   1.000
_cell.length_b   1.000
_cell.length_c   1.000
_cell.angle_alpha   90.00
_cell.angle_beta   90.00
_cell.angle_gamma   90.00
#
_symmetry.space_group_name_H-M   'P 1'
#
loop_
_entity.id
_entity.type
_entity.pdbx_description
1 polymer ?
#
loop_
_entity_poly.entity_id
_entity_poly.type
_entity_poly.pdbx_seq_one_letter_code
_entity_poly.pdbx_strand_id
1 'polypeptide(L)'
;MRVNPILDWSYRDVWSFLLTCKVKYCSLYDEGYTSIGSIYDTVPNALLSDSSTGNSFRPAYMLSDGRLERAGRAKKTSNKTETNSVASNGMNNAEGEQMISRSASVIVVGDEILFGTVEDKFGAALCKKLHEIGWRVSQVTVVHNEIDSVAEEVEQCKSTDDVVFIFGGLGPLHSDVSLAGVAKAFGVRLAPDEEFEEHLSQLIGNSYIGDRNEMALLPEGITELLHHKMLPLPLIKCKNVIILSATNVDELDMEWNCLLDTQESGLLRTKPFVSKHLSTLLPDVKIAPVVAKLCLEFSDVYIGSHRISRKGPLVVSLIGKDYQRVEGAAAKLSGSFEGLFSQVDSSK
;
A
#
# COMPACT_ATOMS: atom_id res chain seq x y z
N MET A 1 2.79 37.51 -9.65
CA MET A 1 2.93 36.43 -10.65
C MET A 1 4.41 36.08 -10.76
N ARG A 2 4.85 34.93 -10.22
CA ARG A 2 6.21 34.42 -10.46
C ARG A 2 6.10 33.48 -11.66
N VAL A 3 6.54 33.95 -12.83
CA VAL A 3 6.69 33.08 -14.00
C VAL A 3 8.00 32.33 -13.81
N ASN A 4 7.93 31.00 -13.60
CA ASN A 4 9.10 30.14 -13.58
C ASN A 4 9.21 29.44 -14.94
N PRO A 5 10.03 29.95 -15.87
CA PRO A 5 10.11 29.45 -17.25
C PRO A 5 10.74 28.05 -17.37
N ILE A 6 11.15 27.43 -16.26
CA ILE A 6 11.85 26.14 -16.23
C ILE A 6 10.88 24.95 -16.07
N LEU A 7 9.59 25.19 -15.78
CA LEU A 7 8.61 24.12 -15.55
C LEU A 7 8.44 23.14 -16.73
N ASP A 8 8.65 23.62 -17.96
CA ASP A 8 8.52 22.81 -19.18
C ASP A 8 9.87 22.33 -19.75
N TRP A 9 10.96 22.47 -19.00
CA TRP A 9 12.29 22.06 -19.49
C TRP A 9 12.46 20.55 -19.40
N SER A 10 12.80 19.92 -20.52
CA SER A 10 13.20 18.53 -20.54
C SER A 10 14.63 18.35 -20.02
N TYR A 11 15.00 17.11 -19.70
CA TYR A 11 16.38 16.72 -19.37
C TYR A 11 17.40 17.28 -20.37
N ARG A 12 17.05 17.25 -21.66
CA ARG A 12 17.91 17.74 -22.75
C ARG A 12 18.02 19.26 -22.75
N ASP A 13 16.95 19.98 -22.41
CA ASP A 13 16.95 21.45 -22.34
C ASP A 13 17.85 21.94 -21.21
N VAL A 14 17.77 21.28 -20.04
CA VAL A 14 18.65 21.54 -18.89
C VAL A 14 20.12 21.36 -19.28
N TRP A 15 20.49 20.21 -19.87
CA TRP A 15 21.88 19.98 -20.27
C TRP A 15 22.35 20.91 -21.39
N SER A 16 21.48 21.20 -22.37
CA SER A 16 21.80 22.14 -23.45
C SER A 16 22.12 23.52 -22.90
N PHE A 17 21.33 24.00 -21.92
CA PHE A 17 21.59 25.25 -21.23
C PHE A 17 22.90 25.22 -20.43
N LEU A 18 23.11 24.20 -19.59
CA LEU A 18 24.33 24.09 -18.77
C LEU A 18 25.60 24.12 -19.62
N LEU A 19 25.62 23.36 -20.73
CA LEU A 19 26.75 23.29 -21.64
C LEU A 19 26.94 24.58 -22.45
N THR A 20 25.85 25.15 -22.98
CA THR A 20 25.91 26.38 -23.80
C THR A 20 26.36 27.58 -22.97
N CYS A 21 25.81 27.72 -21.76
CA CYS A 21 26.14 28.80 -20.84
C CYS A 21 27.40 28.53 -20.00
N LYS A 22 28.04 27.37 -20.18
CA LYS A 22 29.24 26.95 -19.43
C LYS A 22 29.05 27.05 -17.90
N VAL A 23 27.85 26.68 -17.45
CA VAL A 23 27.52 26.66 -16.03
C VAL A 23 28.31 25.54 -15.37
N LYS A 24 28.96 25.82 -14.23
CA LYS A 24 29.68 24.79 -13.47
C LYS A 24 28.69 23.78 -12.89
N TYR A 25 28.94 22.50 -13.11
CA TYR A 25 28.17 21.39 -12.55
C TYR A 25 29.12 20.37 -11.88
N CYS A 26 28.56 19.41 -11.14
CA CYS A 26 29.34 18.40 -10.42
C CYS A 26 30.04 17.43 -11.39
N SER A 27 31.34 17.18 -11.20
CA SER A 27 32.12 16.30 -12.09
C SER A 27 31.63 14.86 -12.16
N LEU A 28 30.88 14.38 -11.15
CA LEU A 28 30.27 13.05 -11.18
C LEU A 28 29.31 12.89 -12.37
N TYR A 29 28.70 13.97 -12.86
CA TYR A 29 27.88 13.89 -14.07
C TYR A 29 28.69 13.53 -15.31
N ASP A 30 30.00 13.78 -15.34
CA ASP A 30 30.87 13.31 -16.42
C ASP A 30 31.24 11.82 -16.28
N GLU A 31 31.02 11.23 -15.11
CA GLU A 31 31.33 9.84 -14.75
C GLU A 31 30.08 8.93 -14.79
N GLY A 32 29.05 9.32 -15.53
CA GLY A 32 27.85 8.51 -15.75
C GLY A 32 26.75 8.64 -14.70
N TYR A 33 26.92 9.46 -13.67
CA TYR A 33 25.85 9.74 -12.72
C TYR A 33 24.83 10.68 -13.36
N THR A 34 23.54 10.33 -13.38
CA THR A 34 22.49 11.16 -14.01
C THR A 34 21.55 11.83 -12.99
N SER A 35 21.62 11.42 -11.73
CA SER A 35 20.92 12.01 -10.59
C SER A 35 21.74 11.74 -9.33
N ILE A 36 22.14 12.78 -8.61
CA ILE A 36 22.94 12.66 -7.38
C ILE A 36 22.03 12.76 -6.15
N GLY A 37 22.10 11.77 -5.26
CA GLY A 37 21.42 11.70 -3.97
C GLY A 37 22.45 11.57 -2.83
N SER A 38 22.30 10.54 -1.99
CA SER A 38 23.26 10.22 -0.92
C SER A 38 24.35 9.26 -1.41
N ILE A 39 25.45 9.13 -0.66
CA ILE A 39 26.54 8.19 -0.99
C ILE A 39 26.11 6.71 -0.94
N TYR A 40 24.92 6.41 -0.39
CA TYR A 40 24.42 5.04 -0.22
C TYR A 40 23.40 4.62 -1.29
N ASP A 41 22.82 5.58 -2.01
CA ASP A 41 21.72 5.35 -2.95
C ASP A 41 22.04 5.79 -4.37
N THR A 42 23.25 6.28 -4.62
CA THR A 42 23.64 6.89 -5.89
C THR A 42 24.72 6.06 -6.58
N VAL A 43 24.36 5.47 -7.72
CA VAL A 43 25.26 4.71 -8.61
C VAL A 43 25.24 5.29 -10.03
N PRO A 44 26.29 5.05 -10.85
CA PRO A 44 26.28 5.46 -12.26
C PRO A 44 25.11 4.83 -13.03
N ASN A 45 24.57 5.56 -14.00
CA ASN A 45 23.49 5.07 -14.84
C ASN A 45 24.02 3.99 -15.81
N ALA A 46 23.48 2.77 -15.69
CA ALA A 46 23.92 1.62 -16.50
C ALA A 46 23.79 1.86 -18.01
N LEU A 47 22.86 2.71 -18.46
CA LEU A 47 22.66 3.04 -19.88
C LEU A 47 23.81 3.87 -20.48
N LEU A 48 24.62 4.47 -19.62
CA LEU A 48 25.81 5.22 -20.01
C LEU A 48 27.08 4.36 -20.00
N SER A 49 27.00 3.09 -19.59
CA SER A 49 28.15 2.19 -19.62
C SER A 49 28.65 1.95 -21.04
N ASP A 50 29.96 1.94 -21.22
CA ASP A 50 30.60 1.55 -22.48
C ASP A 50 30.81 0.02 -22.49
N SER A 51 30.12 -0.66 -23.39
CA SER A 51 30.17 -2.12 -23.52
C SER A 51 31.54 -2.66 -23.97
N SER A 52 32.45 -1.78 -24.38
CA SER A 52 33.78 -2.16 -24.89
C SER A 52 34.88 -2.26 -23.82
N THR A 53 34.73 -1.60 -22.67
CA THR A 53 35.79 -1.45 -21.64
C THR A 53 35.36 -1.86 -20.24
N GLY A 54 34.07 -2.16 -20.02
CA GLY A 54 33.52 -2.73 -18.78
C GLY A 54 33.52 -1.82 -17.55
N ASN A 55 34.27 -0.71 -17.56
CA ASN A 55 34.47 0.14 -16.38
C ASN A 55 34.47 1.66 -16.67
N SER A 56 34.09 2.10 -17.88
CA SER A 56 33.95 3.53 -18.20
C SER A 56 32.52 3.89 -18.57
N PHE A 57 32.05 5.04 -18.07
CA PHE A 57 30.73 5.59 -18.35
C PHE A 57 30.84 6.86 -19.18
N ARG A 58 29.83 7.08 -20.02
CA ARG A 58 29.65 8.32 -20.77
C ARG A 58 29.03 9.41 -19.87
N PRO A 59 29.27 10.70 -20.15
CA PRO A 59 28.64 11.79 -19.40
C PRO A 59 27.11 11.77 -19.43
N ALA A 60 26.50 12.33 -18.38
CA ALA A 60 25.06 12.36 -18.15
C ALA A 60 24.27 12.96 -19.33
N TYR A 61 24.78 14.04 -19.93
CA TYR A 61 24.16 14.68 -21.09
C TYR A 61 24.09 13.78 -22.35
N MET A 62 24.77 12.62 -22.37
CA MET A 62 24.68 11.63 -23.44
C MET A 62 23.55 10.61 -23.22
N LEU A 63 22.76 10.73 -22.15
CA LEU A 63 21.61 9.87 -21.90
C LEU A 63 20.54 10.12 -22.97
N SER A 64 20.14 9.06 -23.68
CA SER A 64 19.21 9.16 -24.81
C SER A 64 17.75 9.39 -24.39
N ASP A 65 17.33 8.79 -23.28
CA ASP A 65 15.99 8.95 -22.71
C ASP A 65 16.08 9.66 -21.36
N GLY A 66 15.68 10.93 -21.35
CA GLY A 66 15.73 11.78 -20.16
C GLY A 66 14.81 11.34 -19.03
N ARG A 67 13.85 10.43 -19.27
CA ARG A 67 12.96 9.87 -18.24
C ARG A 67 13.63 8.82 -17.36
N LEU A 68 14.84 8.41 -17.72
CA LEU A 68 15.65 7.40 -17.04
C LEU A 68 16.81 8.05 -16.27
N GLU A 69 16.77 9.35 -16.04
CA GLU A 69 17.77 10.11 -15.30
C GLU A 69 17.92 9.64 -13.86
N ARG A 70 16.87 9.05 -13.27
CA ARG A 70 16.89 8.47 -11.91
C ARG A 70 17.20 6.97 -11.87
N ALA A 71 17.51 6.33 -13.00
CA ALA A 71 17.83 4.90 -13.04
C ALA A 71 19.09 4.53 -12.23
N GLY A 72 19.99 5.49 -12.00
CA GLY A 72 21.15 5.34 -11.12
C GLY A 72 20.84 5.45 -9.62
N ARG A 73 19.58 5.60 -9.21
CA ARG A 73 19.22 5.52 -7.79
C ARG A 73 19.03 4.06 -7.39
N ALA A 74 19.93 3.54 -6.57
CA ALA A 74 19.80 2.22 -6.01
C ALA A 74 18.52 2.17 -5.15
N LYS A 75 17.52 1.40 -5.59
CA LYS A 75 16.44 0.99 -4.70
C LYS A 75 17.09 0.23 -3.54
N LYS A 76 16.69 0.53 -2.31
CA LYS A 76 17.07 -0.25 -1.12
C LYS A 76 16.46 -1.65 -1.24
N THR A 77 17.00 -2.48 -2.13
CA THR A 77 16.76 -3.91 -2.13
C THR A 77 17.40 -4.42 -0.85
N SER A 78 16.56 -4.82 0.11
CA SER A 78 16.97 -5.67 1.19
C SER A 78 17.71 -6.86 0.57
N ASN A 79 19.04 -6.86 0.71
CA ASN A 79 19.85 -7.99 0.30
C ASN A 79 19.31 -9.23 1.03
N LYS A 80 18.71 -10.15 0.27
CA LYS A 80 18.53 -11.54 0.67
C LYS A 80 19.93 -12.12 0.81
N THR A 81 20.52 -11.94 1.98
CA THR A 81 21.50 -12.87 2.50
C THR A 81 20.81 -14.23 2.55
N GLU A 82 21.42 -15.25 1.97
CA GLU A 82 21.03 -16.65 2.15
C GLU A 82 21.11 -16.99 3.65
N THR A 83 20.02 -16.73 4.35
CA THR A 83 19.72 -17.29 5.65
C THR A 83 18.68 -18.38 5.44
N ASN A 84 19.02 -19.57 5.94
CA ASN A 84 18.17 -20.75 6.01
C ASN A 84 16.68 -20.41 6.02
N SER A 85 15.96 -20.94 5.02
CA SER A 85 14.49 -20.93 4.88
C SER A 85 13.77 -20.35 6.08
N VAL A 86 13.46 -19.04 6.01
CA VAL A 86 12.59 -18.38 6.98
C VAL A 86 11.35 -19.23 7.09
N ALA A 87 11.03 -19.68 8.31
CA ALA A 87 9.80 -20.35 8.63
C ALA A 87 8.64 -19.41 8.24
N SER A 88 8.13 -19.56 7.02
CA SER A 88 6.87 -18.95 6.62
C SER A 88 5.81 -19.53 7.54
N ASN A 89 4.94 -18.68 8.10
CA ASN A 89 3.81 -19.10 8.94
C ASN A 89 2.71 -19.82 8.14
N GLY A 90 3.08 -20.62 7.13
CA GLY A 90 2.18 -21.04 6.06
C GLY A 90 1.76 -19.85 5.18
N MET A 91 1.04 -20.15 4.11
CA MET A 91 0.61 -19.25 3.03
C MET A 91 1.65 -19.02 1.91
N ASN A 92 2.40 -20.07 1.56
CA ASN A 92 3.17 -20.09 0.31
C ASN A 92 2.30 -20.74 -0.79
N ASN A 93 2.20 -20.06 -1.94
CA ASN A 93 1.56 -20.59 -3.15
C ASN A 93 2.44 -21.72 -3.73
N ALA A 94 2.43 -22.90 -3.10
CA ALA A 94 3.06 -24.10 -3.64
C ALA A 94 2.03 -24.88 -4.47
N GLU A 95 2.25 -24.86 -5.78
CA GLU A 95 1.83 -25.78 -6.85
C GLU A 95 0.58 -26.63 -6.62
N GLY A 96 -0.51 -26.28 -7.33
CA GLY A 96 -1.62 -27.21 -7.55
C GLY A 96 -3.03 -26.69 -7.27
N GLU A 97 -3.31 -25.39 -7.39
CA GLU A 97 -4.59 -24.79 -7.80
C GLU A 97 -4.46 -23.27 -7.63
N GLN A 98 -4.33 -22.57 -8.75
CA GLN A 98 -4.01 -21.14 -8.79
C GLN A 98 -5.25 -20.30 -8.42
N MET A 99 -5.71 -20.38 -7.16
CA MET A 99 -6.58 -19.33 -6.60
C MET A 99 -5.71 -18.10 -6.38
N ILE A 100 -5.76 -17.15 -7.32
CA ILE A 100 -5.12 -15.84 -7.19
C ILE A 100 -5.62 -15.20 -5.90
N SER A 101 -4.80 -15.28 -4.84
CA SER A 101 -5.10 -14.62 -3.57
C SER A 101 -5.01 -13.12 -3.81
N ARG A 102 -6.16 -12.47 -3.98
CA ARG A 102 -6.25 -11.03 -4.11
C ARG A 102 -5.69 -10.35 -2.88
N SER A 103 -5.00 -9.25 -3.11
CA SER A 103 -4.21 -8.51 -2.15
C SER A 103 -4.66 -7.07 -2.06
N ALA A 104 -4.67 -6.54 -0.84
CA ALA A 104 -4.98 -5.16 -0.59
C ALA A 104 -3.99 -4.53 0.39
N SER A 105 -3.63 -3.28 0.13
CA SER A 105 -2.93 -2.42 1.08
C SER A 105 -3.87 -1.36 1.63
N VAL A 106 -3.62 -0.90 2.86
CA VAL A 106 -4.41 0.15 3.49
C VAL A 106 -3.46 1.27 3.94
N ILE A 107 -3.76 2.50 3.54
CA ILE A 107 -3.00 3.71 3.86
C ILE A 107 -3.90 4.62 4.70
N VAL A 108 -3.40 4.99 5.87
CA VAL A 108 -4.05 5.91 6.81
C VAL A 108 -3.29 7.23 6.77
N VAL A 109 -3.95 8.31 6.39
CA VAL A 109 -3.35 9.65 6.35
C VAL A 109 -3.86 10.46 7.53
N GLY A 110 -2.98 10.75 8.49
CA GLY A 110 -3.38 11.47 9.69
C GLY A 110 -2.26 11.59 10.72
N ASP A 111 -1.75 12.82 10.91
CA ASP A 111 -0.76 13.12 11.94
C ASP A 111 -1.30 12.84 13.35
N GLU A 112 -2.59 13.03 13.58
CA GLU A 112 -3.26 12.78 14.87
C GLU A 112 -3.14 11.32 15.32
N ILE A 113 -3.06 10.38 14.36
CA ILE A 113 -2.82 8.96 14.60
C ILE A 113 -1.35 8.75 14.96
N LEU A 114 -0.43 9.36 14.20
CA LEU A 114 1.01 9.28 14.45
C LEU A 114 1.43 9.94 15.78
N PHE A 115 0.73 11.00 16.19
CA PHE A 115 0.90 11.66 17.47
C PHE A 115 0.25 10.90 18.63
N GLY A 116 -0.51 9.83 18.35
CA GLY A 116 -1.21 9.02 19.35
C GLY A 116 -2.35 9.77 20.05
N THR A 117 -2.84 10.85 19.45
CA THR A 117 -3.98 11.62 20.00
C THR A 117 -5.33 11.01 19.63
N VAL A 118 -5.37 10.26 18.53
CA VAL A 118 -6.53 9.52 18.04
C VAL A 118 -6.10 8.09 17.73
N GLU A 119 -6.96 7.12 18.04
CA GLU A 119 -6.74 5.70 17.73
C GLU A 119 -7.30 5.38 16.33
N ASP A 120 -6.53 4.66 15.51
CA ASP A 120 -7.02 4.16 14.22
C ASP A 120 -8.03 3.02 14.42
N LYS A 121 -9.30 3.30 14.12
CA LYS A 121 -10.39 2.33 14.13
C LYS A 121 -10.72 1.78 12.74
N PHE A 122 -10.29 2.46 11.69
CA PHE A 122 -10.65 2.16 10.31
C PHE A 122 -9.77 1.04 9.75
N GLY A 123 -8.46 1.06 10.02
CA GLY A 123 -7.54 0.04 9.54
C GLY A 123 -7.93 -1.36 10.00
N ALA A 124 -8.27 -1.51 11.28
CA ALA A 124 -8.75 -2.77 11.85
C ALA A 124 -10.11 -3.20 11.27
N ALA A 125 -11.05 -2.26 11.08
CA ALA A 125 -12.37 -2.54 10.51
C ALA A 125 -12.25 -3.00 9.04
N LEU A 126 -11.45 -2.32 8.24
CA LEU A 126 -11.24 -2.64 6.83
C LEU A 126 -10.51 -3.98 6.65
N CYS A 127 -9.55 -4.30 7.52
CA CYS A 127 -8.92 -5.62 7.55
C CYS A 127 -9.94 -6.75 7.71
N LYS A 128 -10.88 -6.62 8.64
CA LYS A 128 -11.94 -7.62 8.87
C LYS A 128 -12.82 -7.78 7.63
N LYS A 129 -13.27 -6.65 7.07
CA LYS A 129 -14.11 -6.60 5.87
C LYS A 129 -13.45 -7.24 4.65
N LEU A 130 -12.16 -6.95 4.41
CA LEU A 130 -11.39 -7.57 3.33
C LEU A 130 -11.24 -9.08 3.53
N HIS A 131 -11.00 -9.51 4.76
CA HIS A 131 -10.90 -10.93 5.10
C HIS A 131 -12.22 -11.68 4.85
N GLU A 132 -13.36 -11.05 5.17
CA GLU A 132 -14.71 -11.59 4.93
C GLU A 132 -15.02 -11.82 3.46
N ILE A 133 -14.42 -11.04 2.54
CA ILE A 133 -14.55 -11.25 1.09
C ILE A 133 -13.39 -12.07 0.49
N GLY A 134 -12.51 -12.61 1.34
CA GLY A 134 -11.41 -13.48 0.96
C GLY A 134 -10.18 -12.77 0.38
N TRP A 135 -10.03 -11.47 0.65
CA TRP A 135 -8.86 -10.68 0.29
C TRP A 135 -7.83 -10.69 1.41
N ARG A 136 -6.55 -10.82 1.04
CA ARG A 136 -5.43 -10.72 1.97
C ARG A 136 -5.02 -9.26 2.10
N VAL A 137 -4.93 -8.76 3.33
CA VAL A 137 -4.28 -7.47 3.58
C VAL A 137 -2.79 -7.69 3.71
N SER A 138 -1.98 -7.01 2.88
CA SER A 138 -0.52 -7.10 2.92
C SER A 138 0.06 -6.20 4.00
N GLN A 139 -0.44 -4.96 4.10
CA GLN A 139 -0.04 -4.01 5.12
C GLN A 139 -1.13 -2.97 5.41
N VAL A 140 -1.03 -2.38 6.62
CA VAL A 140 -1.72 -1.17 7.02
C VAL A 140 -0.64 -0.18 7.44
N THR A 141 -0.53 0.95 6.74
CA THR A 141 0.51 1.96 6.97
C THR A 141 -0.14 3.27 7.36
N VAL A 142 0.38 3.92 8.40
CA VAL A 142 -0.01 5.29 8.78
C VAL A 142 1.07 6.26 8.30
N VAL A 143 0.67 7.30 7.57
CA VAL A 143 1.57 8.30 6.99
C VAL A 143 1.21 9.72 7.44
N HIS A 144 2.20 10.61 7.37
CA HIS A 144 2.01 12.03 7.68
C HIS A 144 1.08 12.71 6.69
N ASN A 145 0.48 13.82 7.11
CA ASN A 145 -0.30 14.73 6.25
C ASN A 145 0.61 15.54 5.31
N GLU A 146 1.49 14.85 4.59
CA GLU A 146 2.41 15.41 3.59
C GLU A 146 2.25 14.70 2.25
N ILE A 147 2.19 15.48 1.17
CA ILE A 147 2.02 14.97 -0.21
C ILE A 147 3.06 13.90 -0.54
N ASP A 148 4.31 14.11 -0.13
CA ASP A 148 5.43 13.23 -0.42
C ASP A 148 5.32 11.91 0.33
N SER A 149 4.90 11.96 1.60
CA SER A 149 4.66 10.77 2.42
C SER A 149 3.55 9.90 1.84
N VAL A 150 2.43 10.50 1.44
CA VAL A 150 1.33 9.76 0.78
C VAL A 150 1.79 9.21 -0.57
N ALA A 151 2.48 10.01 -1.38
CA ALA A 151 2.91 9.60 -2.72
C ALA A 151 3.89 8.42 -2.69
N GLU A 152 4.84 8.41 -1.76
CA GLU A 152 5.81 7.31 -1.59
C GLU A 152 5.11 6.00 -1.23
N GLU A 153 4.17 6.04 -0.27
CA GLU A 153 3.43 4.84 0.14
C GLU A 153 2.49 4.34 -0.97
N VAL A 154 1.81 5.24 -1.68
CA VAL A 154 0.97 4.87 -2.83
C VAL A 154 1.83 4.28 -3.95
N GLU A 155 3.00 4.83 -4.25
CA GLU A 155 3.94 4.29 -5.25
C GLU A 155 4.38 2.87 -4.90
N GLN A 156 4.65 2.61 -3.62
CA GLN A 156 4.99 1.27 -3.14
C GLN A 156 3.80 0.31 -3.32
N CYS A 157 2.64 0.66 -2.75
CA CYS A 157 1.48 -0.22 -2.68
C CYS A 157 0.84 -0.49 -4.05
N LYS A 158 0.77 0.51 -4.94
CA LYS A 158 0.07 0.38 -6.23
C LYS A 158 0.65 -0.69 -7.14
N SER A 159 1.93 -1.05 -6.93
CA SER A 159 2.66 -2.04 -7.71
C SER A 159 2.67 -3.44 -7.08
N THR A 160 2.45 -3.53 -5.77
CA THR A 160 2.52 -4.78 -5.00
C THR A 160 1.16 -5.42 -4.78
N ASP A 161 0.10 -4.61 -4.74
CA ASP A 161 -1.24 -5.05 -4.36
C ASP A 161 -2.27 -4.79 -5.45
N ASP A 162 -3.29 -5.64 -5.48
CA ASP A 162 -4.37 -5.54 -6.47
C ASP A 162 -5.23 -4.29 -6.25
N VAL A 163 -5.42 -3.87 -4.99
CA VAL A 163 -6.15 -2.66 -4.59
C VAL A 163 -5.44 -1.97 -3.43
N VAL A 164 -5.44 -0.64 -3.43
CA VAL A 164 -4.94 0.17 -2.32
C VAL A 164 -6.10 1.00 -1.79
N PHE A 165 -6.40 0.90 -0.51
CA PHE A 165 -7.35 1.78 0.14
C PHE A 165 -6.60 2.91 0.82
N ILE A 166 -7.11 4.13 0.70
CA ILE A 166 -6.62 5.28 1.43
C ILE A 166 -7.79 5.96 2.13
N PHE A 167 -7.58 6.35 3.38
CA PHE A 167 -8.56 7.14 4.14
C PHE A 167 -7.84 8.19 4.99
N GLY A 168 -8.57 9.26 5.30
CA GLY A 168 -8.00 10.47 5.90
C GLY A 168 -7.38 11.40 4.86
N GLY A 169 -7.07 12.64 5.26
CA GLY A 169 -6.49 13.66 4.40
C GLY A 169 -7.39 14.07 3.21
N LEU A 170 -8.71 14.11 3.41
CA LEU A 170 -9.71 14.55 2.43
C LEU A 170 -10.57 15.65 3.02
N GLY A 171 -10.62 16.78 2.33
CA GLY A 171 -11.33 17.95 2.81
C GLY A 171 -10.72 19.23 2.25
N PRO A 172 -11.18 20.40 2.73
CA PRO A 172 -10.72 21.70 2.27
C PRO A 172 -9.51 22.24 3.05
N LEU A 173 -8.96 21.48 4.01
CA LEU A 173 -7.86 21.93 4.86
C LEU A 173 -6.52 21.71 4.16
N HIS A 174 -5.52 22.52 4.51
CA HIS A 174 -4.15 22.37 4.02
C HIS A 174 -3.52 21.00 4.34
N SER A 175 -4.03 20.30 5.38
CA SER A 175 -3.62 18.95 5.75
C SER A 175 -4.27 17.87 4.89
N ASP A 176 -5.27 18.21 4.06
CA ASP A 176 -5.99 17.27 3.21
C ASP A 176 -5.22 17.00 1.92
N VAL A 177 -4.19 16.16 2.03
CA VAL A 177 -3.18 15.94 0.99
C VAL A 177 -3.36 14.64 0.21
N SER A 178 -4.36 13.81 0.52
CA SER A 178 -4.46 12.44 0.00
C SER A 178 -4.56 12.38 -1.53
N LEU A 179 -5.45 13.19 -2.12
CA LEU A 179 -5.59 13.26 -3.59
C LEU A 179 -4.33 13.80 -4.27
N ALA A 180 -3.67 14.79 -3.66
CA ALA A 180 -2.41 15.33 -4.18
C ALA A 180 -1.28 14.29 -4.13
N GLY A 181 -1.20 13.50 -3.06
CA GLY A 181 -0.26 12.39 -2.94
C GLY A 181 -0.52 11.30 -3.99
N VAL A 182 -1.78 10.93 -4.20
CA VAL A 182 -2.18 10.00 -5.27
C VAL A 182 -1.79 10.55 -6.65
N ALA A 183 -2.12 11.81 -6.95
CA ALA A 183 -1.74 12.44 -8.22
C ALA A 183 -0.22 12.40 -8.46
N LYS A 184 0.57 12.75 -7.43
CA LYS A 184 2.03 12.71 -7.47
C LYS A 184 2.55 11.30 -7.71
N ALA A 185 2.01 10.29 -7.03
CA ALA A 185 2.39 8.89 -7.22
C ALA A 185 2.10 8.40 -8.66
N PHE A 186 1.03 8.87 -9.30
CA PHE A 186 0.73 8.51 -10.69
C PHE A 186 1.38 9.43 -11.72
N GLY A 187 2.11 10.47 -11.30
CA GLY A 187 2.74 11.42 -12.21
C GLY A 187 1.75 12.25 -13.01
N VAL A 188 0.56 12.51 -12.47
CA VAL A 188 -0.49 13.33 -13.08
C VAL A 188 -0.68 14.62 -12.28
N ARG A 189 -1.25 15.65 -12.90
CA ARG A 189 -1.64 16.87 -12.18
C ARG A 189 -3.04 16.71 -11.57
N LEU A 190 -3.33 17.52 -10.56
CA LEU A 190 -4.71 17.74 -10.14
C LEU A 190 -5.40 18.71 -11.11
N ALA A 191 -6.65 18.43 -11.43
CA ALA A 191 -7.50 19.31 -12.23
C ALA A 191 -8.89 19.39 -11.58
N PRO A 192 -9.60 20.53 -11.72
CA PRO A 192 -10.99 20.62 -11.31
C PRO A 192 -11.84 19.59 -12.05
N ASP A 193 -12.69 18.89 -11.31
CA ASP A 193 -13.68 17.97 -11.83
C ASP A 193 -15.08 18.57 -11.67
N GLU A 194 -15.72 18.89 -12.80
CA GLU A 194 -17.02 19.58 -12.82
C GLU A 194 -18.13 18.73 -12.19
N GLU A 195 -18.11 17.41 -12.44
CA GLU A 195 -19.11 16.48 -11.90
C GLU A 195 -19.00 16.37 -10.37
N PHE A 196 -17.79 16.24 -9.84
CA PHE A 196 -17.58 16.20 -8.39
C PHE A 196 -17.90 17.55 -7.73
N GLU A 197 -17.57 18.67 -8.39
CA GLU A 197 -17.89 20.01 -7.91
C GLU A 197 -19.41 20.24 -7.78
N GLU A 198 -20.20 19.72 -8.72
CA GLU A 198 -21.67 19.76 -8.65
C GLU A 198 -22.19 19.00 -7.42
N HIS A 199 -21.69 17.79 -7.16
CA HIS A 199 -22.07 17.00 -5.99
C HIS A 199 -21.71 17.70 -4.67
N LEU A 200 -20.49 18.24 -4.58
CA LEU A 200 -20.07 19.02 -3.42
C LEU A 200 -20.97 20.25 -3.21
N SER A 201 -21.30 20.97 -4.28
CA SER A 201 -22.17 22.15 -4.21
C SER A 201 -23.59 21.81 -3.74
N GLN A 202 -24.11 20.63 -4.07
CA GLN A 202 -25.40 20.16 -3.54
C GLN A 202 -25.33 19.82 -2.05
N LEU A 203 -24.19 19.32 -1.56
CA LEU A 203 -24.02 18.89 -0.18
C LEU A 203 -23.75 20.05 0.79
N ILE A 204 -22.84 20.95 0.45
CA ILE A 204 -22.37 22.04 1.34
C ILE A 204 -22.81 23.45 0.88
N GLY A 205 -23.58 23.52 -0.21
CA GLY A 205 -24.03 24.77 -0.82
C GLY A 205 -22.90 25.53 -1.51
N ASN A 206 -23.17 26.79 -1.90
CA ASN A 206 -22.17 27.70 -2.49
C ASN A 206 -21.30 28.37 -1.41
N SER A 207 -21.01 27.67 -0.30
CA SER A 207 -20.32 28.25 0.86
C SER A 207 -18.79 28.35 0.68
N TYR A 208 -18.27 28.10 -0.53
CA TYR A 208 -16.85 28.20 -0.85
C TYR A 208 -16.40 29.66 -0.83
N ILE A 209 -15.37 29.93 -0.03
CA ILE A 209 -14.70 31.23 0.02
C ILE A 209 -13.50 31.17 -0.93
N GLY A 210 -13.70 31.55 -2.20
CA GLY A 210 -12.62 31.61 -3.20
C GLY A 210 -13.11 31.43 -4.64
N ASP A 211 -12.19 31.60 -5.60
CA ASP A 211 -12.48 31.45 -7.04
C ASP A 211 -12.56 29.99 -7.49
N ARG A 212 -12.12 29.02 -6.67
CA ARG A 212 -12.07 27.59 -6.99
C ARG A 212 -12.32 26.72 -5.76
N ASN A 213 -13.03 25.61 -5.95
CA ASN A 213 -13.22 24.59 -4.94
C ASN A 213 -12.03 23.61 -4.92
N GLU A 214 -11.13 23.75 -3.94
CA GLU A 214 -9.96 22.86 -3.82
C GLU A 214 -10.34 21.39 -3.59
N MET A 215 -11.51 21.13 -3.00
CA MET A 215 -12.02 19.77 -2.80
C MET A 215 -12.43 19.08 -4.11
N ALA A 216 -12.64 19.86 -5.19
CA ALA A 216 -12.96 19.34 -6.52
C ALA A 216 -11.72 19.09 -7.38
N LEU A 217 -10.52 19.25 -6.82
CA LEU A 217 -9.27 18.96 -7.53
C LEU A 217 -8.96 17.46 -7.47
N LEU A 218 -9.17 16.76 -8.60
CA LEU A 218 -8.96 15.32 -8.71
C LEU A 218 -7.77 14.98 -9.64
N PRO A 219 -7.11 13.81 -9.46
CA PRO A 219 -6.04 13.35 -10.36
C PRO A 219 -6.53 13.21 -11.82
N GLU A 220 -5.99 14.05 -12.71
CA GLU A 220 -6.48 14.18 -14.08
C GLU A 220 -6.25 12.90 -14.91
N GLY A 221 -7.28 12.47 -15.65
CA GLY A 221 -7.20 11.38 -16.61
C GLY A 221 -7.13 9.97 -16.01
N ILE A 222 -7.15 9.85 -14.68
CA ILE A 222 -7.11 8.56 -13.99
C ILE A 222 -8.23 8.38 -12.96
N THR A 223 -8.99 9.44 -12.67
CA THR A 223 -10.06 9.42 -11.69
C THR A 223 -11.34 8.84 -12.29
N GLU A 224 -11.94 7.92 -11.55
CA GLU A 224 -13.25 7.32 -11.80
C GLU A 224 -14.13 7.64 -10.59
N LEU A 225 -15.27 8.30 -10.82
CA LEU A 225 -16.27 8.59 -9.79
C LEU A 225 -17.29 7.45 -9.71
N LEU A 226 -17.25 6.73 -8.60
CA LEU A 226 -18.11 5.58 -8.35
C LEU A 226 -19.39 6.05 -7.66
N HIS A 227 -20.45 6.18 -8.47
CA HIS A 227 -21.74 6.66 -8.01
C HIS A 227 -22.53 5.58 -7.29
N HIS A 228 -23.14 5.94 -6.17
CA HIS A 228 -24.09 5.07 -5.50
C HIS A 228 -25.20 5.87 -4.82
N LYS A 229 -26.46 5.43 -4.99
CA LYS A 229 -27.67 6.13 -4.50
C LYS A 229 -27.73 6.38 -2.99
N MET A 230 -26.92 5.67 -2.22
CA MET A 230 -26.86 5.77 -0.75
C MET A 230 -25.77 6.75 -0.27
N LEU A 231 -24.89 7.19 -1.16
CA LEU A 231 -23.80 8.09 -0.82
C LEU A 231 -24.13 9.51 -1.27
N PRO A 232 -23.86 10.53 -0.44
CA PRO A 232 -24.04 11.93 -0.83
C PRO A 232 -22.99 12.40 -1.85
N LEU A 233 -21.80 11.78 -1.84
CA LEU A 233 -20.72 12.01 -2.78
C LEU A 233 -20.32 10.68 -3.44
N PRO A 234 -19.94 10.68 -4.73
CA PRO A 234 -19.37 9.49 -5.33
C PRO A 234 -18.03 9.14 -4.67
N LEU A 235 -17.73 7.84 -4.60
CA LEU A 235 -16.41 7.40 -4.14
C LEU A 235 -15.39 7.66 -5.23
N ILE A 236 -14.18 8.04 -4.83
CA ILE A 236 -13.11 8.38 -5.78
C ILE A 236 -12.22 7.15 -5.94
N LYS A 237 -12.05 6.71 -7.19
CA LYS A 237 -11.12 5.64 -7.55
C LYS A 237 -10.11 6.17 -8.55
N CYS A 238 -8.83 5.96 -8.29
CA CYS A 238 -7.72 6.31 -9.16
C CYS A 238 -6.96 5.03 -9.53
N LYS A 239 -7.24 4.45 -10.70
CA LYS A 239 -6.73 3.12 -11.08
C LYS A 239 -7.07 2.05 -10.03
N ASN A 240 -6.09 1.48 -9.34
CA ASN A 240 -6.29 0.50 -8.27
C ASN A 240 -6.33 1.14 -6.87
N VAL A 241 -6.30 2.47 -6.75
CA VAL A 241 -6.40 3.18 -5.47
C VAL A 241 -7.84 3.63 -5.24
N ILE A 242 -8.44 3.22 -4.13
CA ILE A 242 -9.78 3.63 -3.70
C ILE A 242 -9.63 4.57 -2.51
N ILE A 243 -10.20 5.77 -2.65
CA ILE A 243 -10.17 6.82 -1.65
C ILE A 243 -11.50 6.78 -0.89
N LEU A 244 -11.45 6.58 0.42
CA LEU A 244 -12.62 6.53 1.31
C LEU A 244 -12.75 7.85 2.07
N SER A 245 -13.96 8.41 2.08
CA SER A 245 -14.28 9.69 2.72
C SER A 245 -14.88 9.57 4.13
N ALA A 246 -15.02 8.34 4.62
CA ALA A 246 -15.62 8.05 5.91
C ALA A 246 -14.91 8.76 7.08
N THR A 247 -15.69 9.47 7.90
CA THR A 247 -15.23 10.15 9.12
C THR A 247 -15.43 9.32 10.38
N ASN A 248 -16.21 8.24 10.28
CA ASN A 248 -16.50 7.30 11.36
C ASN A 248 -16.77 5.89 10.81
N VAL A 249 -16.87 4.91 11.72
CA VAL A 249 -17.02 3.49 11.33
C VAL A 249 -18.36 3.21 10.66
N ASP A 250 -19.43 3.94 11.01
CA ASP A 250 -20.75 3.74 10.38
C ASP A 250 -20.74 4.22 8.91
N GLU A 251 -20.06 5.34 8.65
CA GLU A 251 -19.80 5.82 7.28
C GLU A 251 -18.91 4.86 6.50
N LEU A 252 -17.86 4.31 7.12
CA LEU A 252 -17.01 3.28 6.50
C LEU A 252 -17.83 2.05 6.12
N ASP A 253 -18.72 1.60 7.01
CA ASP A 253 -19.60 0.47 6.77
C ASP A 253 -20.53 0.73 5.57
N MET A 254 -21.07 1.94 5.48
CA MET A 254 -21.91 2.37 4.36
C MET A 254 -21.11 2.41 3.04
N GLU A 255 -19.97 3.09 3.02
CA GLU A 255 -19.09 3.18 1.84
C GLU A 255 -18.63 1.80 1.37
N TRP A 256 -18.24 0.92 2.30
CA TRP A 256 -17.85 -0.45 2.00
C TRP A 256 -18.96 -1.26 1.33
N ASN A 257 -20.18 -1.19 1.86
CA ASN A 257 -21.31 -1.90 1.25
C ASN A 257 -21.60 -1.38 -0.16
N CYS A 258 -21.52 -0.06 -0.36
CA CYS A 258 -21.68 0.56 -1.67
C CYS A 258 -20.58 0.10 -2.66
N LEU A 259 -19.33 -0.02 -2.21
CA LEU A 259 -18.23 -0.52 -3.03
C LEU A 259 -18.45 -1.97 -3.47
N LEU A 260 -18.97 -2.83 -2.59
CA LEU A 260 -19.26 -4.22 -2.93
C LEU A 260 -20.42 -4.38 -3.91
N ASP A 261 -21.36 -3.44 -3.90
CA ASP A 261 -22.51 -3.44 -4.81
C ASP A 261 -22.19 -2.78 -6.17
N THR A 262 -21.14 -1.96 -6.23
CA THR A 262 -20.68 -1.27 -7.44
C THR A 262 -19.73 -2.16 -8.25
N GLN A 263 -20.09 -2.52 -9.49
CA GLN A 263 -19.29 -3.44 -10.31
C GLN A 263 -17.93 -2.84 -10.70
N GLU A 264 -17.90 -1.53 -10.89
CA GLU A 264 -16.75 -0.73 -11.30
C GLU A 264 -15.68 -0.63 -10.19
N SER A 265 -16.00 -1.00 -8.94
CA SER A 265 -15.03 -1.01 -7.85
C SER A 265 -13.87 -1.96 -8.12
N GLY A 266 -14.11 -3.07 -8.82
CA GLY A 266 -13.13 -4.13 -9.05
C GLY A 266 -12.94 -5.06 -7.84
N LEU A 267 -13.72 -4.88 -6.77
CA LEU A 267 -13.75 -5.77 -5.61
C LEU A 267 -14.61 -6.98 -5.91
N LEU A 268 -13.96 -8.15 -5.95
CA LEU A 268 -14.62 -9.42 -6.20
C LEU A 268 -14.75 -10.20 -4.90
N ARG A 269 -15.94 -10.71 -4.60
CA ARG A 269 -16.12 -11.66 -3.51
C ARG A 269 -15.48 -12.98 -3.91
N THR A 270 -14.42 -13.35 -3.20
CA THR A 270 -13.77 -14.67 -3.35
C THR A 270 -14.19 -15.58 -2.20
N LYS A 271 -13.70 -16.84 -2.20
CA LYS A 271 -13.94 -17.74 -1.07
C LYS A 271 -13.41 -17.09 0.22
N PRO A 272 -14.27 -16.87 1.23
CA PRO A 272 -13.88 -16.20 2.47
C PRO A 272 -12.85 -17.04 3.22
N PHE A 273 -12.08 -16.38 4.06
CA PHE A 273 -11.21 -17.09 4.98
C PHE A 273 -12.03 -17.70 6.12
N VAL A 274 -11.62 -18.91 6.50
CA VAL A 274 -12.08 -19.62 7.69
C VAL A 274 -10.97 -19.53 8.72
N SER A 275 -11.32 -19.16 9.95
CA SER A 275 -10.39 -19.12 11.08
C SER A 275 -10.79 -20.12 12.16
N LYS A 276 -9.78 -20.68 12.82
CA LYS A 276 -9.92 -21.49 14.03
C LYS A 276 -8.85 -21.09 15.02
N HIS A 277 -9.26 -20.84 16.26
CA HIS A 277 -8.36 -20.39 17.32
C HIS A 277 -8.35 -21.42 18.45
N LEU A 278 -7.16 -21.86 18.83
CA LEU A 278 -6.93 -22.80 19.92
C LEU A 278 -6.07 -22.14 20.98
N SER A 279 -6.44 -22.29 22.25
CA SER A 279 -5.69 -21.76 23.38
C SER A 279 -5.09 -22.84 24.25
N THR A 280 -3.91 -22.58 24.81
CA THR A 280 -3.23 -23.50 25.73
C THR A 280 -2.39 -22.75 26.75
N LEU A 281 -2.16 -23.38 27.91
CA LEU A 281 -1.23 -22.90 28.94
C LEU A 281 0.20 -23.44 28.76
N LEU A 282 0.43 -24.28 27.74
CA LEU A 282 1.74 -24.84 27.46
C LEU A 282 2.79 -23.76 27.14
N PRO A 283 4.06 -23.94 27.53
CA PRO A 283 5.15 -23.03 27.16
C PRO A 283 5.45 -23.02 25.66
N ASP A 284 5.85 -21.87 25.11
CA ASP A 284 6.12 -21.67 23.68
C ASP A 284 7.14 -22.67 23.14
N VAL A 285 8.18 -22.97 23.92
CA VAL A 285 9.26 -23.90 23.57
C VAL A 285 8.74 -25.31 23.27
N LYS A 286 7.65 -25.74 23.92
CA LYS A 286 7.04 -27.05 23.66
C LYS A 286 6.23 -27.07 22.37
N ILE A 287 5.62 -25.94 22.03
CA ILE A 287 4.66 -25.82 20.92
C ILE A 287 5.39 -25.51 19.61
N ALA A 288 6.44 -24.70 19.66
CA ALA A 288 7.15 -24.19 18.49
C ALA A 288 7.59 -25.29 17.50
N PRO A 289 8.16 -26.45 17.91
CA PRO A 289 8.54 -27.50 16.97
C PRO A 289 7.33 -28.12 16.25
N VAL A 290 6.19 -28.26 16.94
CA VAL A 290 4.96 -28.82 16.37
C VAL A 290 4.34 -27.83 15.38
N VAL A 291 4.25 -26.55 15.76
CA VAL A 291 3.74 -25.49 14.87
C VAL A 291 4.62 -25.37 13.63
N ALA A 292 5.95 -25.39 13.77
CA ALA A 292 6.87 -25.35 12.64
C ALA A 292 6.65 -26.53 11.67
N LYS A 293 6.43 -27.74 12.19
CA LYS A 293 6.11 -28.92 11.37
C LYS A 293 4.75 -28.75 10.66
N LEU A 294 3.75 -28.23 11.35
CA LEU A 294 2.43 -27.98 10.77
C LEU A 294 2.47 -26.93 9.66
N CYS A 295 3.26 -25.86 9.80
CA CYS A 295 3.44 -24.85 8.74
C CYS A 295 3.98 -25.45 7.43
N LEU A 296 4.80 -26.51 7.51
CA LEU A 296 5.32 -27.21 6.34
C LEU A 296 4.29 -28.16 5.72
N GLU A 297 3.48 -28.82 6.55
CA GLU A 297 2.47 -29.80 6.10
C GLU A 297 1.19 -29.13 5.56
N PHE A 298 0.82 -27.98 6.13
CA PHE A 298 -0.34 -27.18 5.78
C PHE A 298 0.11 -25.84 5.19
N SER A 299 0.86 -25.88 4.09
CA SER A 299 1.44 -24.68 3.45
C SER A 299 0.40 -23.67 2.95
N ASP A 300 -0.84 -24.08 2.81
CA ASP A 300 -2.02 -23.30 2.40
C ASP A 300 -2.81 -22.70 3.59
N VAL A 301 -2.47 -23.10 4.82
CA VAL A 301 -3.08 -22.58 6.06
C VAL A 301 -2.06 -21.70 6.77
N TYR A 302 -2.44 -20.47 7.05
CA TYR A 302 -1.68 -19.61 7.93
C TYR A 302 -1.78 -20.11 9.37
N ILE A 303 -0.65 -20.35 10.02
CA ILE A 303 -0.57 -20.78 11.42
C ILE A 303 0.28 -19.77 12.19
N GLY A 304 -0.40 -18.89 12.91
CA GLY A 304 0.22 -17.87 13.77
C GLY A 304 0.00 -18.20 15.24
N SER A 305 0.87 -17.69 16.12
CA SER A 305 0.72 -17.86 17.56
C SER A 305 1.02 -16.55 18.29
N HIS A 306 0.21 -16.18 19.27
CA HIS A 306 0.43 -15.00 20.12
C HIS A 306 -0.06 -15.25 21.54
N ARG A 307 0.58 -14.62 22.54
CA ARG A 307 0.11 -14.64 23.93
C ARG A 307 -0.63 -13.36 24.26
N ILE A 308 -1.78 -13.48 24.90
CA ILE A 308 -2.55 -12.34 25.41
C ILE A 308 -1.77 -11.61 26.51
N SER A 309 -0.98 -12.34 27.31
CA SER A 309 -0.03 -11.75 28.25
C SER A 309 1.14 -12.71 28.50
N ARG A 310 2.26 -12.22 29.05
CA ARG A 310 3.46 -13.05 29.33
C ARG A 310 3.18 -14.31 30.17
N LYS A 311 2.15 -14.27 31.02
CA LYS A 311 1.70 -15.40 31.87
C LYS A 311 0.36 -15.98 31.43
N GLY A 312 -0.24 -15.44 30.37
CA GLY A 312 -1.54 -15.84 29.87
C GLY A 312 -1.45 -17.01 28.89
N PRO A 313 -2.61 -17.51 28.43
CA PRO A 313 -2.66 -18.57 27.44
C PRO A 313 -2.02 -18.14 26.13
N LEU A 314 -1.36 -19.08 25.46
CA LEU A 314 -0.97 -18.95 24.06
C LEU A 314 -2.20 -19.24 23.20
N VAL A 315 -2.49 -18.35 22.26
CA VAL A 315 -3.51 -18.53 21.23
C VAL A 315 -2.80 -18.87 19.93
N VAL A 316 -3.13 -20.02 19.35
CA VAL A 316 -2.70 -20.43 18.01
C VAL A 316 -3.88 -20.22 17.06
N SER A 317 -3.67 -19.36 16.07
CA SER A 317 -4.64 -19.02 15.05
C SER A 317 -4.31 -19.78 13.77
N LEU A 318 -5.27 -20.56 13.27
CA LEU A 318 -5.20 -21.27 12.00
C LEU A 318 -6.19 -20.63 11.04
N ILE A 319 -5.72 -20.12 9.91
CA ILE A 319 -6.54 -19.33 8.98
C ILE A 319 -6.27 -19.80 7.55
N GLY A 320 -7.32 -20.07 6.78
CA GLY A 320 -7.16 -20.53 5.39
C GLY A 320 -8.48 -20.46 4.61
N LYS A 321 -8.42 -20.73 3.30
CA LYS A 321 -9.63 -20.76 2.45
C LYS A 321 -10.35 -22.11 2.45
N ASP A 322 -9.70 -23.18 2.91
CA ASP A 322 -10.29 -24.51 2.99
C ASP A 322 -10.60 -24.90 4.44
N TYR A 323 -11.89 -25.00 4.75
CA TYR A 323 -12.39 -25.44 6.05
C TYR A 323 -11.81 -26.78 6.48
N GLN A 324 -11.73 -27.78 5.57
CA GLN A 324 -11.24 -29.11 5.94
C GLN A 324 -9.76 -29.10 6.29
N ARG A 325 -8.96 -28.28 5.61
CA ARG A 325 -7.53 -28.14 5.89
C ARG A 325 -7.27 -27.38 7.18
N VAL A 326 -8.02 -26.31 7.44
CA VAL A 326 -7.97 -25.58 8.73
C VAL A 326 -8.35 -26.50 9.89
N GLU A 327 -9.46 -27.25 9.77
CA GLU A 327 -9.89 -28.24 10.77
C GLU A 327 -8.86 -29.36 10.96
N GLY A 328 -8.30 -29.90 9.87
CA GLY A 328 -7.26 -30.92 9.92
C GLY A 328 -6.01 -30.44 10.66
N ALA A 329 -5.55 -29.23 10.38
CA ALA A 329 -4.42 -28.62 11.08
C ALA A 329 -4.71 -28.40 12.58
N ALA A 330 -5.92 -27.93 12.91
CA ALA A 330 -6.35 -27.71 14.29
C ALA A 330 -6.47 -29.02 15.09
N ALA A 331 -7.03 -30.06 14.47
CA ALA A 331 -7.13 -31.40 15.05
C ALA A 331 -5.75 -32.02 15.28
N LYS A 332 -4.82 -31.86 14.33
CA LYS A 332 -3.45 -32.37 14.45
C LYS A 332 -2.65 -31.64 15.54
N LEU A 333 -2.83 -30.34 15.67
CA LEU A 333 -2.24 -29.56 16.77
C LEU A 333 -2.76 -30.04 18.13
N SER A 334 -4.09 -30.12 18.29
CA SER A 334 -4.72 -30.59 19.53
C SER A 334 -4.34 -32.03 19.86
N GLY A 335 -4.29 -32.92 18.87
CA GLY A 335 -3.91 -34.32 19.04
C GLY A 335 -2.44 -34.54 19.41
N SER A 336 -1.55 -33.58 19.10
CA SER A 336 -0.15 -33.63 19.52
C SER A 336 0.04 -33.36 21.02
N PHE A 337 -0.98 -32.82 21.68
CA PHE A 337 -0.96 -32.44 23.09
C PHE A 337 -2.30 -32.80 23.74
N GLU A 338 -2.48 -34.09 24.05
CA GLU A 338 -3.70 -34.73 24.59
C GLU A 338 -4.51 -33.82 25.54
N GLY A 339 -5.56 -33.17 25.00
CA GLY A 339 -6.53 -32.39 25.79
C GLY A 339 -6.02 -31.06 26.39
N LEU A 340 -4.83 -30.58 26.00
CA LEU A 340 -4.24 -29.35 26.54
C LEU A 340 -4.60 -28.09 25.75
N PHE A 341 -5.43 -28.23 24.71
CA PHE A 341 -5.97 -27.13 23.92
C PHE A 341 -7.47 -27.01 24.14
N SER A 342 -7.94 -25.77 24.27
CA SER A 342 -9.36 -25.41 24.25
C SER A 342 -9.64 -24.49 23.07
N GLN A 343 -10.80 -24.64 22.43
CA GLN A 343 -11.22 -23.74 21.37
C GLN A 343 -11.61 -22.38 21.94
N VAL A 344 -11.21 -21.31 21.24
CA VAL A 344 -11.59 -19.94 21.57
C VAL A 344 -12.39 -19.38 20.40
N ASP A 345 -13.54 -18.78 20.71
CA ASP A 345 -14.31 -18.05 19.70
C ASP A 345 -13.66 -16.69 19.43
N SER A 346 -13.54 -16.34 18.15
CA SER A 346 -12.91 -15.12 17.64
C SER A 346 -13.68 -13.82 17.93
N SER A 347 -14.57 -13.80 18.92
CA SER A 347 -15.56 -12.76 19.18
C SER A 347 -15.30 -11.90 20.42
N LYS A 348 -14.03 -11.68 20.79
CA LYS A 348 -13.66 -10.70 21.82
C LYS A 348 -12.49 -9.83 21.42
#